data_AF-A0A2U3RCU9-F1
#
_entry.id   AF-A0A2U3RCU9-F1
#
_cell.length_a   1.000
_cell.length_b   1.000
_cell.length_c   1.000
_cell.angle_alpha   90.00
_cell.angle_beta   90.00
_cell.angle_gamma   90.00
#
_symmetry.space_group_name_H-M   'P 1'
#
loop_
_entity.id
_entity.type
_entity.pdbx_description
1 polymer ?
#
loop_
_entity_poly.entity_id
_entity_poly.type
_entity_poly.pdbx_seq_one_letter_code
_entity_poly.pdbx_strand_id
1 'polypeptide(L)'
;MVRLSKEKIFEGNSKIIYRIDEYTLIQFFKDDMRINAEKVIQVSDKGVLNNVISNYIFKRVSMVGINPPFNTENKYERAAYLRS
;
A
#
# COMPACT_ATOMS: atom_id res chain seq x y z
N MET A 1 6.09 25.26 -8.50
CA MET A 1 6.10 23.92 -9.12
C MET A 1 6.73 22.97 -8.13
N VAL A 2 5.93 22.20 -7.37
CA VAL A 2 6.47 21.27 -6.36
C VAL A 2 7.06 20.07 -7.10
N ARG A 3 8.35 19.79 -6.88
CA ARG A 3 9.00 18.58 -7.40
C ARG A 3 8.41 17.39 -6.64
N LEU A 4 7.48 16.67 -7.27
CA LEU A 4 6.95 15.41 -6.73
C LEU A 4 8.03 14.32 -6.90
N SER A 5 9.06 14.31 -6.05
CA SER A 5 9.98 13.18 -6.00
C SER A 5 9.37 12.09 -5.13
N LYS A 6 9.11 10.91 -5.71
CA LYS A 6 8.67 9.74 -4.96
C LYS A 6 9.83 9.23 -4.11
N GLU A 7 9.95 9.69 -2.88
CA GLU A 7 10.98 9.24 -1.94
C GLU A 7 10.52 7.94 -1.27
N LYS A 8 11.30 6.87 -1.36
CA LYS A 8 11.04 5.64 -0.60
C LYS A 8 11.38 5.91 0.87
N ILE A 9 10.37 6.04 1.72
CA ILE A 9 10.55 6.33 3.15
C ILE A 9 10.55 5.07 4.02
N PHE A 10 9.99 3.97 3.53
CA PHE A 10 9.95 2.71 4.25
C PHE A 10 9.84 1.52 3.29
N GLU A 11 10.50 0.41 3.63
CA GLU A 11 10.34 -0.88 2.97
C GLU A 11 10.21 -1.98 4.02
N GLY A 12 9.07 -2.66 4.00
CA GLY A 12 8.80 -3.85 4.80
C GLY A 12 8.68 -5.11 3.95
N ASN A 13 8.35 -6.22 4.61
CA ASN A 13 8.29 -7.54 3.97
C ASN A 13 7.26 -7.64 2.81
N SER A 14 6.18 -6.86 2.85
CA SER A 14 5.10 -6.95 1.85
C SER A 14 4.67 -5.61 1.27
N LYS A 15 5.25 -4.50 1.76
CA LYS A 15 4.88 -3.15 1.34
C LYS A 15 6.09 -2.24 1.23
N ILE A 16 6.05 -1.33 0.29
CA ILE A 16 6.95 -0.18 0.19
C ILE A 16 6.11 1.08 0.34
N ILE A 17 6.55 2.04 1.14
CA ILE A 17 5.89 3.34 1.29
C ILE A 17 6.75 4.41 0.62
N TYR A 18 6.12 5.15 -0.28
CA TYR A 18 6.70 6.32 -0.92
C TYR A 18 6.02 7.59 -0.40
N ARG A 19 6.79 8.62 -0.09
CA ARG A 19 6.28 9.96 0.16
C ARG A 19 6.14 10.70 -1.16
N ILE A 20 5.03 11.40 -1.32
CA ILE A 20 4.75 12.26 -2.49
C ILE A 20 4.85 13.72 -2.09
N ASP A 21 4.18 14.07 -1.00
CA ASP A 21 4.23 15.36 -0.33
C ASP A 21 4.03 15.14 1.19
N GLU A 22 3.83 16.23 1.93
CA GLU A 22 3.71 16.19 3.39
C GLU A 22 2.49 15.39 3.90
N TYR A 23 1.41 15.33 3.11
CA TYR A 23 0.14 14.73 3.52
C TYR A 23 -0.26 13.51 2.68
N THR A 24 0.53 13.20 1.65
CA THR A 24 0.23 12.13 0.69
C THR A 24 1.34 11.09 0.65
N LEU A 25 0.97 9.85 0.91
CA LEU A 25 1.82 8.68 0.73
C LEU A 25 1.28 7.79 -0.39
N ILE A 26 2.15 6.97 -0.98
CA ILE A 26 1.78 5.81 -1.79
C ILE A 26 2.22 4.57 -1.04
N GLN A 27 1.29 3.65 -0.79
CA GLN A 27 1.63 2.28 -0.44
C GLN A 27 1.69 1.43 -1.71
N PHE A 28 2.77 0.69 -1.88
CA PHE A 28 2.96 -0.31 -2.93
C PHE A 28 3.00 -1.70 -2.32
N PHE A 29 2.20 -2.63 -2.82
CA PHE A 29 2.15 -4.01 -2.35
C PHE A 29 3.09 -4.91 -3.16
N LYS A 30 4.00 -5.59 -2.47
CA LYS A 30 5.00 -6.49 -3.07
C LYS A 30 4.41 -7.88 -3.36
N ASP A 31 4.91 -8.50 -4.41
CA ASP A 31 4.68 -9.92 -4.73
C ASP A 31 5.56 -10.86 -3.87
N ASP A 32 6.53 -10.29 -3.16
CA ASP A 32 7.38 -11.00 -2.20
C ASP A 32 6.53 -11.68 -1.11
N MET A 33 6.78 -12.97 -0.90
CA MET A 33 6.31 -13.72 0.25
C MET A 33 7.51 -14.24 1.02
N ARG A 34 7.66 -13.77 2.26
CA ARG A 34 8.72 -14.24 3.15
C ARG A 34 8.29 -15.54 3.81
N ILE A 35 9.04 -16.62 3.56
CA ILE A 35 8.78 -17.94 4.15
C ILE A 35 9.44 -18.04 5.53
N ASN A 36 10.65 -17.48 5.67
CA ASN A 36 11.38 -17.40 6.94
C ASN A 36 12.41 -16.25 6.90
N ALA A 37 13.30 -16.18 7.89
CA ALA A 37 14.31 -15.12 7.98
C ALA A 37 15.31 -15.09 6.81
N GLU A 38 15.46 -16.16 6.03
CA GLU A 38 16.49 -16.27 4.99
C GLU A 38 15.88 -16.42 3.58
N LYS A 39 14.60 -16.83 3.50
CA LYS A 39 13.95 -17.20 2.24
C LYS A 39 12.77 -16.28 1.94
N VAL A 40 12.89 -15.59 0.82
CA VAL A 40 11.81 -14.83 0.16
C VAL A 40 11.56 -15.46 -1.20
N ILE A 41 10.29 -15.66 -1.54
CA ILE A 41 9.87 -16.11 -2.87
C ILE A 41 8.99 -15.05 -3.53
N GLN A 42 8.93 -15.06 -4.86
CA GLN A 42 7.98 -14.24 -5.61
C GLN A 42 6.69 -15.05 -5.82
N VAL A 43 5.55 -14.44 -5.49
CA VAL A 43 4.23 -15.00 -5.78
C VAL A 43 3.51 -14.01 -6.69
N SER A 44 3.35 -14.39 -7.97
CA SER A 44 2.75 -13.53 -8.99
C SER A 44 1.39 -12.98 -8.53
N ASP A 45 1.22 -11.67 -8.71
CA ASP A 45 -0.03 -10.94 -8.45
C ASP A 45 -0.53 -10.96 -7.01
N LYS A 46 0.26 -11.49 -6.06
CA LYS A 46 -0.01 -11.36 -4.62
C LYS A 46 -0.18 -9.88 -4.22
N GLY A 47 0.63 -8.98 -4.78
CA GLY A 47 0.53 -7.55 -4.51
C GLY A 47 -0.78 -6.95 -5.01
N VAL A 48 -1.22 -7.34 -6.21
CA VAL A 48 -2.49 -6.91 -6.80
C VAL A 48 -3.66 -7.36 -5.93
N LEU A 49 -3.71 -8.66 -5.59
CA LEU A 49 -4.77 -9.21 -4.75
C LEU A 49 -4.85 -8.52 -3.39
N ASN A 50 -3.71 -8.34 -2.72
CA ASN A 50 -3.69 -7.65 -1.43
C ASN A 50 -4.16 -6.20 -1.54
N ASN A 51 -3.82 -5.50 -2.63
CA ASN A 51 -4.29 -4.15 -2.87
C ASN A 51 -5.81 -4.09 -3.07
N VAL A 52 -6.36 -4.99 -3.90
CA VAL A 52 -7.80 -5.09 -4.16
C VAL A 52 -8.58 -5.44 -2.89
N ILE A 53 -8.14 -6.48 -2.17
CA ILE A 53 -8.79 -6.95 -0.93
C ILE A 53 -8.73 -5.86 0.15
N SER A 54 -7.56 -5.23 0.36
CA SER A 54 -7.42 -4.17 1.36
C SER A 54 -8.37 -3.01 1.08
N ASN A 55 -8.42 -2.53 -0.17
CA ASN A 55 -9.29 -1.44 -0.57
C ASN A 55 -10.78 -1.79 -0.39
N TYR A 56 -11.17 -3.03 -0.70
CA TYR A 56 -12.54 -3.50 -0.43
C TYR A 56 -12.86 -3.50 1.07
N ILE A 57 -11.99 -4.08 1.90
CA ILE A 57 -12.18 -4.16 3.35
C ILE A 57 -12.23 -2.76 3.97
N PHE A 58 -11.28 -1.87 3.65
CA PHE A 58 -11.23 -0.52 4.20
C PHE A 58 -12.51 0.26 3.94
N LYS A 59 -13.07 0.17 2.72
CA LYS A 59 -14.37 0.79 2.41
C LYS A 59 -15.51 0.19 3.24
N ARG A 60 -15.55 -1.13 3.40
CA ARG A 60 -16.62 -1.81 4.15
C ARG A 60 -16.58 -1.49 5.64
N VAL A 61 -15.40 -1.46 6.25
CA VAL A 61 -15.29 -1.15 7.68
C VAL A 61 -15.64 0.31 7.96
N SER A 62 -15.31 1.24 7.05
CA SER A 62 -15.75 2.64 7.14
C SER A 62 -17.28 2.76 7.15
N MET A 63 -17.99 1.94 6.36
CA MET A 63 -19.46 1.96 6.32
C MET A 63 -20.12 1.54 7.64
N VAL A 64 -19.42 0.76 8.48
CA VAL A 64 -19.92 0.36 9.80
C VAL A 64 -19.35 1.22 10.93
N GLY A 65 -18.75 2.37 10.60
CA GLY A 65 -18.26 3.35 11.58
C GLY A 65 -16.83 3.10 12.07
N ILE A 66 -16.11 2.13 11.50
CA ILE A 66 -14.70 1.88 11.84
C ILE A 66 -13.82 2.61 10.82
N ASN A 67 -13.20 3.70 11.25
CA ASN A 67 -12.33 4.51 10.39
C ASN A 67 -10.95 3.87 10.25
N PRO A 68 -10.50 3.54 9.02
CA PRO A 68 -9.11 3.19 8.77
C PRO A 68 -8.18 4.36 9.13
N PRO A 69 -6.90 4.11 9.44
CA PRO A 69 -5.95 5.18 9.79
C PRO A 69 -5.70 6.20 8.67
N PHE A 70 -6.00 5.83 7.42
CA PHE A 70 -5.81 6.68 6.24
C PHE A 70 -6.98 6.51 5.29
N ASN A 71 -7.31 7.60 4.59
CA ASN A 71 -8.17 7.53 3.42
C ASN A 71 -7.38 6.91 2.26
N THR A 72 -7.95 5.86 1.68
CA THR A 72 -7.29 5.08 0.62
C THR A 72 -7.93 5.35 -0.73
N GLU A 73 -7.11 5.65 -1.73
CA GLU A 73 -7.55 5.77 -3.13
C GLU A 73 -6.69 4.88 -4.02
N ASN A 74 -7.31 3.89 -4.67
CA ASN A 74 -6.63 3.01 -5.60
C ASN A 74 -6.46 3.71 -6.96
N LYS A 75 -5.21 3.96 -7.34
CA LYS A 75 -4.86 4.57 -8.64
C LYS A 75 -4.11 3.59 -9.56
N TYR A 76 -3.51 2.55 -8.99
CA TYR A 76 -2.69 1.57 -9.70
C TYR A 76 -3.00 0.15 -9.21
N GLU A 77 -2.73 -0.86 -10.03
CA GLU A 77 -3.05 -2.26 -9.72
C GLU A 77 -2.43 -2.75 -8.40
N ARG A 78 -1.21 -2.28 -8.10
CA ARG A 78 -0.43 -2.68 -6.90
C ARG A 78 -0.21 -1.54 -5.91
N ALA A 79 -0.83 -0.38 -6.12
CA ALA A 79 -0.57 0.79 -5.29
C ALA A 79 -1.81 1.65 -5.04
N ALA A 80 -1.90 2.10 -3.80
CA ALA A 80 -2.94 3.01 -3.33
C ALA A 80 -2.31 4.26 -2.71
N TYR A 81 -2.94 5.40 -2.95
CA TYR A 81 -2.67 6.63 -2.22
C TYR A 81 -3.23 6.51 -0.81
N LEU A 82 -2.47 7.00 0.16
CA LEU A 82 -2.89 7.18 1.54
C LEU A 82 -2.86 8.68 1.83
N ARG A 83 -3.99 9.21 2.30
CA ARG A 83 -4.12 10.61 2.71
C ARG A 83 -4.63 10.69 4.14
N SER A 84 -4.01 11.55 4.93
CA SER A 84 -4.51 12.00 6.23
C SER A 84 -5.73 12.89 6.07
#